data_AF-A0A1G2RK07-F1
#
_entry.id   AF-A0A1G2RK07-F1
#
_cell.length_a   1.000
_cell.length_b   1.000
_cell.length_c   1.000
_cell.angle_alpha   90.00
_cell.angle_beta   90.00
_cell.angle_gamma   90.00
#
_symmetry.space_group_name_H-M   'P 1'
#
loop_
_entity.id
_entity.type
_entity.pdbx_description
1 polymer ?
#
loop_
_entity_poly.entity_id
_entity_poly.type
_entity_poly.pdbx_seq_one_letter_code
_entity_poly.pdbx_strand_id
1 'polypeptide(L)'
;MKKQKQLPAPPVQGLPDKQAEKPVLQKYTPEETKNKVLELFRAQGDVNQVLYELGSDLLPKFLHGTKKEQRDVRKALDGQVMSVMYGFEADTHVALMEGFPERLRGSAREICTQFIRDFDCKTDADKILAESAAIAFMRYLDSSRRLNGCMDIVEYISDERTRYLGYLSKQMDRAHRQYLSALMTLKQLKAPAIEMNIKTKNTFVAQNQQINATQPTESNKNETIDPK
;
A
#
# COMPACT_ATOMS: atom_id res chain seq x y z
N MET A 1 -20.35 -96.43 28.07
CA MET A 1 -19.25 -95.86 27.27
C MET A 1 -19.75 -95.57 25.85
N LYS A 2 -19.99 -94.30 25.50
CA LYS A 2 -20.27 -93.84 24.13
C LYS A 2 -19.35 -92.64 23.87
N LYS A 3 -18.43 -92.78 22.91
CA LYS A 3 -17.49 -91.73 22.49
C LYS A 3 -18.26 -90.64 21.74
N GLN A 4 -18.27 -89.40 22.25
CA GLN A 4 -18.70 -88.23 21.49
C GLN A 4 -17.64 -87.93 20.42
N LYS A 5 -18.05 -87.98 19.14
CA LYS A 5 -17.25 -87.50 18.00
C LYS A 5 -17.23 -85.97 18.05
N GLN A 6 -16.05 -85.38 18.19
CA GLN A 6 -15.82 -83.96 17.90
C GLN A 6 -15.93 -83.75 16.38
N LEU A 7 -16.73 -82.77 15.97
CA LEU A 7 -16.77 -82.25 14.60
C LEU A 7 -15.54 -81.35 14.38
N PRO A 8 -14.92 -81.37 13.19
CA PRO A 8 -13.82 -80.46 12.87
C PRO A 8 -14.34 -79.02 12.72
N ALA A 9 -13.57 -78.07 13.24
CA ALA A 9 -13.83 -76.63 13.05
C ALA A 9 -13.77 -76.26 11.56
N PRO A 10 -14.59 -75.30 11.09
CA PRO A 10 -14.51 -74.82 9.72
C PRO A 10 -13.15 -74.15 9.45
N PRO A 11 -12.61 -74.26 8.22
CA PRO A 11 -11.34 -73.63 7.90
C PRO A 11 -11.49 -72.12 7.99
N VAL A 12 -10.59 -71.50 8.75
CA VAL A 12 -10.42 -70.04 8.80
C VAL A 12 -10.07 -69.59 7.39
N GLN A 13 -11.05 -69.04 6.68
CA GLN A 13 -10.79 -68.28 5.47
C GLN A 13 -9.94 -67.08 5.88
N GLY A 14 -8.66 -67.12 5.51
CA GLY A 14 -7.78 -65.97 5.63
C GLY A 14 -8.42 -64.79 4.94
N LEU A 15 -8.69 -63.73 5.70
CA LEU A 15 -8.98 -62.41 5.15
C LEU A 15 -7.81 -62.04 4.23
N PRO A 16 -8.05 -61.73 2.95
CA PRO A 16 -6.97 -61.23 2.11
C PRO A 16 -6.54 -59.88 2.66
N ASP A 17 -5.28 -59.78 3.07
CA ASP A 17 -4.61 -58.51 3.31
C ASP A 17 -4.78 -57.64 2.07
N LYS A 18 -5.74 -56.71 2.11
CA LYS A 18 -5.80 -55.60 1.16
C LYS A 18 -4.58 -54.74 1.46
N GLN A 19 -3.45 -55.10 0.85
CA GLN A 19 -2.32 -54.18 0.68
C GLN A 19 -2.89 -52.94 -0.02
N ALA A 20 -3.08 -51.87 0.73
CA ALA A 20 -3.50 -50.59 0.17
C ALA A 20 -2.46 -50.19 -0.88
N GLU A 21 -2.87 -50.20 -2.15
CA GLU A 21 -2.03 -49.72 -3.25
C GLU A 21 -1.58 -48.31 -2.91
N LYS A 22 -0.26 -48.13 -2.75
CA LYS A 22 0.31 -46.81 -2.48
C LYS A 22 -0.06 -45.91 -3.66
N PRO A 23 -0.68 -44.73 -3.42
CA PRO A 23 -1.06 -43.85 -4.50
C PRO A 23 0.18 -43.52 -5.35
N VAL A 24 0.06 -43.70 -6.66
CA VAL A 24 1.13 -43.39 -7.62
C VAL A 24 1.39 -41.89 -7.53
N LEU A 25 2.58 -41.53 -7.05
CA LEU A 25 2.97 -40.14 -6.86
C LEU A 25 3.12 -39.46 -8.24
N GLN A 26 2.37 -38.38 -8.43
CA GLN A 26 2.46 -37.55 -9.63
C GLN A 26 3.86 -36.93 -9.74
N LYS A 27 4.49 -37.06 -10.91
CA LYS A 27 5.75 -36.38 -11.23
C LYS A 27 5.44 -34.98 -11.73
N TYR A 28 6.15 -33.99 -11.21
CA TYR A 28 6.03 -32.59 -11.61
C TYR A 28 7.10 -32.22 -12.63
N THR A 29 6.75 -31.34 -13.55
CA THR A 29 7.72 -30.68 -14.43
C THR A 29 8.62 -29.73 -13.63
N PRO A 30 9.77 -29.30 -14.18
CA PRO A 30 10.63 -28.32 -13.50
C PRO A 30 9.92 -26.99 -13.18
N GLU A 31 9.05 -26.50 -14.06
CA GLU A 31 8.29 -25.26 -13.85
C GLU A 31 7.22 -25.42 -12.77
N GLU A 32 6.46 -26.52 -12.80
CA GLU A 32 5.49 -26.83 -11.74
C GLU A 32 6.18 -27.00 -10.38
N THR A 33 7.33 -27.68 -10.36
CA THR A 33 8.14 -27.85 -9.14
C THR A 33 8.60 -26.50 -8.61
N LYS A 34 9.11 -25.62 -9.49
CA LYS A 34 9.51 -24.26 -9.12
C LYS A 34 8.34 -23.48 -8.53
N ASN A 35 7.18 -23.48 -9.18
CA ASN A 35 6.00 -22.76 -8.69
C ASN A 35 5.53 -23.33 -7.34
N LYS A 36 5.52 -24.67 -7.18
CA LYS A 36 5.15 -25.31 -5.91
C LYS A 36 6.11 -24.98 -4.78
N VAL A 37 7.41 -24.97 -5.06
CA VAL A 37 8.42 -24.56 -4.06
C VAL A 37 8.24 -23.10 -3.66
N LEU A 38 7.93 -22.21 -4.61
CA LEU A 38 7.66 -20.80 -4.31
C LEU A 38 6.35 -20.62 -3.51
N GLU A 39 5.30 -21.41 -3.76
CA GLU A 39 4.07 -21.41 -2.96
C GLU A 39 4.28 -21.96 -1.54
N LEU A 40 5.16 -22.95 -1.39
CA LEU A 40 5.48 -23.58 -0.10
C LEU A 40 6.49 -22.78 0.71
N PHE A 41 7.27 -21.91 0.06
CA PHE A 41 8.25 -21.07 0.72
C PHE A 41 7.51 -20.02 1.55
N ARG A 42 7.68 -20.10 2.87
CA ARG A 42 7.11 -19.16 3.82
C ARG A 42 8.25 -18.51 4.59
N ALA A 43 8.58 -17.28 4.21
CA ALA A 43 9.61 -16.53 4.89
C ALA A 43 9.14 -16.14 6.30
N GLN A 44 10.07 -16.13 7.25
CA GLN A 44 9.80 -15.55 8.56
C GLN A 44 9.48 -14.06 8.39
N GLY A 45 8.35 -13.61 8.93
CA GLY A 45 7.85 -12.24 8.77
C GLY A 45 6.93 -12.03 7.57
N ASP A 46 6.67 -13.05 6.74
CA ASP A 46 5.61 -12.99 5.73
C ASP A 46 4.23 -12.95 6.42
N VAL A 47 3.44 -11.93 6.08
CA VAL A 47 2.08 -11.72 6.60
C VAL A 47 1.21 -12.95 6.41
N ASN A 48 1.33 -13.65 5.27
CA ASN A 48 0.53 -14.85 5.00
C ASN A 48 0.85 -16.00 5.94
N GLN A 49 2.13 -16.16 6.31
CA GLN A 49 2.54 -17.15 7.29
C GLN A 49 2.03 -16.80 8.69
N VAL A 50 2.16 -15.53 9.09
CA VAL A 50 1.66 -15.07 10.40
C VAL A 50 0.14 -15.23 10.49
N LEU A 51 -0.61 -14.89 9.43
CA LEU A 51 -2.05 -15.11 9.36
C LEU A 51 -2.42 -16.59 9.45
N TYR A 52 -1.66 -17.47 8.81
CA TYR A 52 -1.88 -18.92 8.91
C TYR A 52 -1.67 -19.43 10.35
N GLU A 53 -0.60 -19.03 11.03
CA GLU A 53 -0.34 -19.39 12.43
C GLU A 53 -1.41 -18.83 13.38
N LEU A 54 -1.80 -17.57 13.17
CA LEU A 54 -2.90 -16.93 13.89
C LEU A 54 -4.19 -17.74 13.76
N GLY A 55 -4.58 -18.08 12.52
CA GLY A 55 -5.83 -18.76 12.23
C GLY A 55 -5.86 -20.23 12.63
N SER A 56 -4.72 -20.93 12.57
CA SER A 56 -4.66 -22.37 12.85
C SER A 56 -4.49 -22.70 14.33
N ASP A 57 -3.83 -21.85 15.12
CA ASP A 57 -3.51 -22.17 16.51
C ASP A 57 -3.95 -21.10 17.52
N LEU A 58 -3.50 -19.85 17.33
CA LEU A 58 -3.65 -18.82 18.37
C LEU A 58 -5.08 -18.31 18.52
N LEU A 59 -5.76 -17.95 17.42
CA LEU A 59 -7.13 -17.44 17.44
C LEU A 59 -8.14 -18.48 17.97
N PRO A 60 -8.12 -19.76 17.52
CA PRO A 60 -8.99 -20.78 18.09
C PRO A 60 -8.84 -20.94 19.60
N LYS A 61 -7.59 -21.01 20.10
CA LYS A 61 -7.30 -21.11 21.54
C LYS A 61 -7.75 -19.88 22.32
N PHE A 62 -7.61 -18.69 21.73
CA PHE A 62 -8.01 -17.44 22.38
C PHE A 62 -9.53 -17.24 22.39
N LEU A 63 -10.24 -17.58 21.32
CA LEU A 63 -11.68 -17.34 21.19
C LEU A 63 -12.53 -18.47 21.79
N HIS A 64 -12.06 -19.72 21.69
CA HIS A 64 -12.86 -20.92 22.02
C HIS A 64 -12.18 -21.82 23.05
N GLY A 65 -10.93 -21.57 23.42
CA GLY A 65 -10.20 -22.34 24.43
C GLY A 65 -10.62 -22.01 25.87
N THR A 66 -10.03 -22.76 26.80
CA THR A 66 -10.21 -22.58 28.24
C THR A 66 -9.58 -21.27 28.75
N LYS A 67 -10.01 -20.77 29.92
CA LYS A 67 -9.41 -19.55 30.54
C LYS A 67 -7.90 -19.63 30.79
N LYS A 68 -7.35 -20.84 30.86
CA LYS A 68 -5.91 -21.07 31.00
C LYS A 68 -5.23 -20.89 29.64
N GLU A 69 -5.71 -21.59 28.62
CA GLU A 69 -5.20 -21.46 27.24
C GLU A 69 -5.29 -20.02 26.74
N GLN A 70 -6.39 -19.33 26.99
CA GLN A 70 -6.56 -17.91 26.65
C GLN A 70 -5.47 -17.03 27.26
N ARG A 71 -5.07 -17.29 28.50
CA ARG A 71 -3.98 -16.54 29.17
C ARG A 71 -2.62 -16.92 28.60
N ASP A 72 -2.40 -18.21 28.34
CA ASP A 72 -1.13 -18.74 27.85
C ASP A 72 -0.83 -18.23 26.44
N VAL A 73 -1.83 -18.09 25.57
CA VAL A 73 -1.65 -17.62 24.18
C VAL A 73 -1.66 -16.10 24.04
N ARG A 74 -2.14 -15.34 25.03
CA ARG A 74 -2.43 -13.90 24.87
C ARG A 74 -1.22 -13.09 24.41
N LYS A 75 -0.05 -13.31 25.04
CA LYS A 75 1.17 -12.56 24.69
C LYS A 75 1.66 -12.90 23.28
N ALA A 76 1.54 -14.16 22.86
CA ALA A 76 1.89 -14.59 21.51
C ALA A 76 0.92 -14.01 20.48
N LEU A 77 -0.38 -13.99 20.81
CA LEU A 77 -1.42 -13.38 19.99
C LEU A 77 -1.15 -11.89 19.77
N ASP A 78 -0.91 -11.12 20.84
CA ASP A 78 -0.65 -9.68 20.74
C ASP A 78 0.55 -9.39 19.82
N GLY A 79 1.63 -10.18 19.93
CA GLY A 79 2.81 -10.05 19.07
C GLY A 79 2.52 -10.33 17.59
N GLN A 80 1.81 -11.43 17.29
CA GLN A 80 1.45 -11.77 15.92
C GLN A 80 0.43 -10.81 15.31
N VAL A 81 -0.55 -10.34 16.10
CA VAL A 81 -1.50 -9.30 15.68
C VAL A 81 -0.76 -8.03 15.30
N MET A 82 0.19 -7.56 16.11
CA MET A 82 0.99 -6.38 15.76
C MET A 82 1.78 -6.59 14.47
N SER A 83 2.40 -7.77 14.28
CA SER A 83 3.11 -8.09 13.04
C SER A 83 2.18 -8.00 11.81
N VAL A 84 0.95 -8.49 11.92
CA VAL A 84 -0.05 -8.38 10.85
C VAL A 84 -0.45 -6.92 10.62
N MET A 85 -0.62 -6.14 11.69
CA MET A 85 -0.98 -4.73 11.57
C MET A 85 0.07 -3.94 10.79
N TYR A 86 1.37 -4.15 11.03
CA TYR A 86 2.43 -3.57 10.20
C TYR A 86 2.45 -4.10 8.77
N GLY A 87 2.09 -5.38 8.58
CA GLY A 87 1.98 -6.00 7.27
C GLY A 87 0.92 -5.33 6.38
N PHE A 88 -0.15 -4.83 6.99
CA PHE A 88 -1.23 -4.10 6.32
C PHE A 88 -1.17 -2.59 6.57
N GLU A 89 0.04 -2.01 6.59
CA GLU A 89 0.23 -0.59 6.92
C GLU A 89 -0.62 0.36 6.08
N ALA A 90 -0.82 0.06 4.79
CA ALA A 90 -1.62 0.88 3.90
C ALA A 90 -3.09 1.03 4.36
N ASP A 91 -3.59 0.09 5.19
CA ASP A 91 -4.95 0.12 5.75
C ASP A 91 -4.96 0.47 7.25
N THR A 92 -3.93 0.07 7.99
CA THR A 92 -3.91 0.20 9.45
C THR A 92 -3.27 1.50 9.93
N HIS A 93 -2.33 2.05 9.14
CA HIS A 93 -1.55 3.25 9.46
C HIS A 93 -0.82 3.16 10.81
N VAL A 94 -0.35 1.97 11.21
CA VAL A 94 0.30 1.77 12.51
C VAL A 94 1.67 2.44 12.56
N ALA A 95 2.49 2.28 11.52
CA ALA A 95 3.78 2.94 11.41
C ALA A 95 3.63 4.46 11.35
N LEU A 96 2.60 4.98 10.66
CA LEU A 96 2.23 6.40 10.74
C LEU A 96 2.04 6.85 12.18
N MET A 97 1.17 6.15 12.93
CA MET A 97 0.84 6.49 14.30
C MET A 97 2.07 6.43 15.21
N GLU A 98 2.93 5.44 15.06
CA GLU A 98 4.16 5.32 15.86
C GLU A 98 5.16 6.44 15.63
N GLY A 99 5.15 7.04 14.44
CA GLY A 99 5.97 8.21 14.11
C GLY A 99 5.64 9.47 14.93
N PHE A 100 4.55 9.45 15.71
CA PHE A 100 4.09 10.60 16.50
C PHE A 100 3.87 10.25 17.98
N PRO A 101 3.98 11.26 18.88
CA PRO A 101 3.63 11.09 20.28
C PRO A 101 2.14 10.73 20.42
N GLU A 102 1.79 9.99 21.47
CA GLU A 102 0.46 9.39 21.69
C GLU A 102 -0.71 10.36 21.43
N ARG A 103 -0.60 11.60 21.94
CA ARG A 103 -1.62 12.65 21.78
C ARG A 103 -1.91 13.05 20.33
N LEU A 104 -1.00 12.80 19.39
CA LEU A 104 -1.12 13.18 17.97
C LEU A 104 -1.46 11.98 17.06
N ARG A 105 -1.38 10.74 17.57
CA ARG A 105 -1.57 9.53 16.76
C ARG A 105 -2.94 9.47 16.10
N GLY A 106 -3.98 9.73 16.90
CA GLY A 106 -5.36 9.77 16.41
C GLY A 106 -5.54 10.82 15.31
N SER A 107 -4.99 12.03 15.50
CA SER A 107 -5.07 13.09 14.50
C SER A 107 -4.32 12.75 13.21
N ALA A 108 -3.14 12.14 13.31
CA ALA A 108 -2.38 11.71 12.14
C ALA A 108 -3.16 10.70 11.30
N ARG A 109 -3.74 9.68 11.95
CA ARG A 109 -4.58 8.67 11.30
C ARG A 109 -5.83 9.28 10.67
N GLU A 110 -6.52 10.17 11.38
CA GLU A 110 -7.74 10.81 10.88
C GLU A 110 -7.45 11.65 9.64
N ILE A 111 -6.37 12.43 9.64
CA ILE A 111 -5.99 13.25 8.47
C ILE A 111 -5.60 12.36 7.28
N CYS A 112 -4.86 11.28 7.51
CA CYS A 112 -4.56 10.31 6.46
C CYS A 112 -5.86 9.73 5.85
N THR A 113 -6.78 9.31 6.70
CA THR A 113 -8.09 8.76 6.30
C THR A 113 -8.89 9.78 5.49
N GLN A 114 -8.85 11.06 5.88
CA GLN A 114 -9.48 12.14 5.14
C GLN A 114 -8.85 12.32 3.76
N PHE A 115 -7.52 12.34 3.63
CA PHE A 115 -6.88 12.39 2.31
C PHE A 115 -7.22 11.18 1.44
N ILE A 116 -7.21 9.97 2.00
CA ILE A 116 -7.59 8.76 1.27
C ILE A 116 -9.01 8.89 0.71
N ARG A 117 -9.95 9.41 1.51
CA ARG A 117 -11.34 9.62 1.11
C ARG A 117 -11.48 10.73 0.06
N ASP A 118 -10.87 11.89 0.31
CA ASP A 118 -11.06 13.09 -0.50
C ASP A 118 -10.44 12.95 -1.90
N PHE A 119 -9.41 12.10 -2.05
CA PHE A 119 -8.74 11.83 -3.32
C PHE A 119 -9.08 10.45 -3.93
N ASP A 120 -10.07 9.74 -3.37
CA ASP A 120 -10.47 8.39 -3.81
C ASP A 120 -9.26 7.46 -4.02
N CYS A 121 -8.43 7.36 -2.98
CA CYS A 121 -7.22 6.54 -2.98
C CYS A 121 -7.60 5.05 -2.88
N LYS A 122 -7.48 4.32 -3.98
CA LYS A 122 -7.88 2.91 -4.08
C LYS A 122 -6.69 1.96 -4.00
N THR A 123 -5.57 2.36 -4.59
CA THR A 123 -4.35 1.55 -4.63
C THR A 123 -3.50 1.82 -3.39
N ASP A 124 -2.69 0.85 -2.98
CA ASP A 124 -1.80 1.04 -1.83
C ASP A 124 -0.76 2.14 -2.09
N ALA A 125 -0.34 2.32 -3.35
CA ALA A 125 0.52 3.43 -3.74
C ALA A 125 -0.14 4.80 -3.47
N ASP A 126 -1.43 4.95 -3.78
CA ASP A 126 -2.18 6.17 -3.48
C ASP A 126 -2.30 6.41 -1.97
N LYS A 127 -2.57 5.34 -1.20
CA LYS A 127 -2.71 5.40 0.26
C LYS A 127 -1.38 5.79 0.93
N ILE A 128 -0.26 5.21 0.50
CA ILE A 128 1.08 5.57 1.00
C ILE A 128 1.43 7.03 0.67
N LEU A 129 1.01 7.52 -0.50
CA LEU A 129 1.21 8.93 -0.86
C LEU A 129 0.34 9.87 -0.01
N ALA A 130 -0.92 9.50 0.24
CA ALA A 130 -1.80 10.21 1.16
C ALA A 130 -1.21 10.23 2.59
N GLU A 131 -0.67 9.11 3.05
CA GLU A 131 0.02 9.00 4.33
C GLU A 131 1.26 9.91 4.40
N SER A 132 2.05 9.97 3.32
CA SER A 132 3.19 10.88 3.21
C SER A 132 2.78 12.35 3.34
N ALA A 133 1.65 12.73 2.75
CA ALA A 133 1.06 14.06 2.93
C ALA A 133 0.62 14.30 4.38
N ALA A 134 -0.03 13.32 5.02
CA ALA A 134 -0.45 13.39 6.42
C ALA A 134 0.75 13.53 7.38
N ILE A 135 1.83 12.76 7.18
CA ILE A 135 3.07 12.88 7.96
C ILE A 135 3.64 14.29 7.87
N ALA A 136 3.76 14.81 6.64
CA ALA A 136 4.34 16.12 6.41
C ALA A 136 3.49 17.23 7.05
N PHE A 137 2.16 17.15 6.93
CA PHE A 137 1.24 18.09 7.56
C PHE A 137 1.31 18.04 9.09
N MET A 138 1.29 16.85 9.68
CA MET A 138 1.38 16.68 11.13
C MET A 138 2.72 17.17 11.69
N ARG A 139 3.83 16.93 10.98
CA ARG A 139 5.14 17.47 11.35
C ARG A 139 5.18 18.99 11.27
N TYR A 140 4.54 19.58 10.26
CA TYR A 140 4.38 21.03 10.14
C TYR A 140 3.63 21.60 11.35
N LEU A 141 2.47 21.03 11.70
CA LEU A 141 1.69 21.46 12.87
C LEU A 141 2.46 21.30 14.19
N ASP A 142 3.12 20.16 14.41
CA ASP A 142 3.87 19.94 15.64
C ASP A 142 5.10 20.86 15.75
N SER A 143 5.79 21.13 14.63
CA SER A 143 6.90 22.09 14.60
C SER A 143 6.42 23.51 14.87
N SER A 144 5.30 23.92 14.26
CA SER A 144 4.67 25.23 14.48
C SER A 144 4.26 25.40 15.95
N ARG A 145 3.59 24.40 16.53
CA ARG A 145 3.22 24.40 17.95
C ARG A 145 4.43 24.54 18.88
N ARG A 146 5.51 23.78 18.62
CA ARG A 146 6.76 23.87 19.40
C ARG A 146 7.40 25.24 19.26
N LEU A 147 7.43 25.79 18.05
CA LEU A 147 7.99 27.11 17.77
C LEU A 147 7.21 28.20 18.53
N ASN A 148 5.87 28.19 18.45
CA ASN A 148 5.01 29.14 19.16
C ASN A 148 5.22 29.04 20.68
N GLY A 149 5.29 27.82 21.22
CA GLY A 149 5.57 27.61 22.65
C GLY A 149 6.93 28.14 23.09
N CYS A 150 7.92 28.23 22.21
CA CYS A 150 9.21 28.84 22.51
C CYS A 150 9.20 30.37 22.37
N MET A 151 8.22 30.96 21.68
CA MET A 151 8.09 32.41 21.48
C MET A 151 7.30 33.08 22.60
N ASP A 152 6.35 32.37 23.22
CA ASP A 152 5.48 32.90 24.28
C ASP A 152 6.19 33.14 25.63
N ILE A 153 7.43 32.69 25.79
CA ILE A 153 8.14 32.78 27.05
C ILE A 153 9.09 33.99 27.02
N VAL A 154 8.82 34.97 27.88
CA VAL A 154 9.69 36.13 28.19
C VAL A 154 10.88 35.65 29.02
N GLU A 155 11.75 34.84 28.40
CA GLU A 155 12.95 34.30 29.01
C GLU A 155 14.18 34.73 28.22
N TYR A 156 15.34 34.69 28.88
CA TYR A 156 16.63 34.94 28.27
C TYR A 156 16.85 34.04 27.04
N ILE A 157 17.14 34.66 25.89
CA ILE A 157 17.42 33.95 24.64
C ILE A 157 18.90 33.57 24.64
N SER A 158 19.20 32.29 24.89
CA SER A 158 20.55 31.75 24.73
C SER A 158 20.88 31.41 23.26
N ASP A 159 22.17 31.21 22.98
CA ASP A 159 22.63 30.78 21.65
C ASP A 159 22.07 29.41 21.26
N GLU A 160 21.98 28.46 22.20
CA GLU A 160 21.37 27.15 21.98
C GLU A 160 19.90 27.27 21.62
N ARG A 161 19.17 28.16 22.32
CA ARG A 161 17.75 28.42 22.04
C ARG A 161 17.58 29.03 20.65
N THR A 162 18.42 29.99 20.27
CA THR A 162 18.41 30.57 18.92
C THR A 162 18.66 29.52 17.85
N ARG A 163 19.62 28.60 18.05
CA ARG A 163 19.88 27.49 17.13
C ARG A 163 18.69 26.54 17.04
N TYR A 164 18.05 26.22 18.17
CA TYR A 164 16.88 25.36 18.21
C TYR A 164 15.68 25.98 17.48
N LEU A 165 15.41 27.26 17.71
CA LEU A 165 14.38 28.02 16.97
C LEU A 165 14.66 28.01 15.46
N GLY A 166 15.92 28.24 15.07
CA GLY A 166 16.35 28.15 13.68
C GLY A 166 16.15 26.76 13.08
N TYR A 167 16.40 25.70 13.84
CA TYR A 167 16.12 24.32 13.44
C TYR A 167 14.61 24.09 13.26
N LEU A 168 13.78 24.48 14.22
CA LEU A 168 12.32 24.33 14.15
C LEU A 168 11.73 25.07 12.93
N SER A 169 12.18 26.30 12.68
CA SER A 169 11.75 27.08 11.52
C SER A 169 12.08 26.37 10.19
N LYS A 170 13.31 25.84 10.06
CA LYS A 170 13.72 25.06 8.89
C LYS A 170 12.93 23.75 8.73
N GLN A 171 12.66 23.06 9.83
CA GLN A 171 11.85 21.83 9.80
C GLN A 171 10.41 22.13 9.39
N MET A 172 9.82 23.22 9.89
CA MET A 172 8.49 23.65 9.52
C MET A 172 8.40 23.95 8.02
N ASP A 173 9.34 24.72 7.46
CA ASP A 173 9.40 25.01 6.03
C ASP A 173 9.62 23.73 5.18
N ARG A 174 10.52 22.84 5.60
CA ARG A 174 10.73 21.54 4.93
C ARG A 174 9.46 20.69 4.93
N ALA A 175 8.81 20.55 6.07
CA ALA A 175 7.59 19.77 6.22
C ALA A 175 6.46 20.35 5.37
N HIS A 176 6.33 21.69 5.33
CA HIS A 176 5.34 22.36 4.48
C HIS A 176 5.58 22.11 2.98
N ARG A 177 6.83 22.19 2.51
CA ARG A 177 7.17 21.85 1.12
C ARG A 177 6.90 20.39 0.78
N GLN A 178 7.25 19.47 1.69
CA GLN A 178 6.95 18.04 1.51
C GLN A 178 5.44 17.79 1.41
N TYR A 179 4.66 18.47 2.26
CA TYR A 179 3.20 18.41 2.23
C TYR A 179 2.63 18.89 0.90
N LEU A 180 3.04 20.08 0.43
CA LEU A 180 2.58 20.62 -0.85
C LEU A 180 2.98 19.72 -2.03
N SER A 181 4.20 19.20 -2.02
CA SER A 181 4.70 18.30 -3.06
C SER A 181 3.88 17.00 -3.13
N ALA A 182 3.63 16.37 -1.98
CA ALA A 182 2.82 15.15 -1.90
C ALA A 182 1.38 15.40 -2.36
N LEU A 183 0.75 16.49 -1.93
CA LEU A 183 -0.60 16.84 -2.36
C LEU A 183 -0.70 17.17 -3.86
N MET A 184 0.26 17.91 -4.41
CA MET A 184 0.30 18.20 -5.85
C MET A 184 0.45 16.91 -6.66
N THR A 185 1.31 16.01 -6.19
CA THR A 185 1.51 14.69 -6.84
C THR A 185 0.23 13.86 -6.79
N LEU A 186 -0.45 13.83 -5.64
CA LEU A 186 -1.71 13.11 -5.49
C LEU A 186 -2.80 13.69 -6.40
N LYS A 187 -2.91 15.02 -6.48
CA LYS A 187 -3.82 15.71 -7.40
C LYS A 187 -3.50 15.40 -8.86
N GLN A 188 -2.23 15.35 -9.23
CA GLN A 188 -1.80 15.07 -10.60
C GLN A 188 -2.09 13.62 -11.00
N LEU A 189 -1.86 12.65 -10.09
CA LEU A 189 -2.19 11.24 -10.33
C LEU A 189 -3.70 11.01 -10.49
N LYS A 190 -4.51 11.82 -9.81
CA LYS A 190 -5.98 11.76 -9.87
C LYS A 190 -6.57 12.68 -10.95
N ALA A 191 -5.75 13.46 -11.65
CA ALA A 191 -6.22 14.30 -12.73
C ALA A 191 -6.68 13.43 -13.91
N PRO A 192 -7.80 13.76 -14.57
CA PRO A 192 -8.27 13.00 -15.72
C PRO A 192 -7.23 13.01 -16.85
N ALA A 193 -6.99 11.86 -17.47
CA ALA A 193 -6.14 11.78 -18.64
C ALA A 193 -6.72 12.65 -19.76
N ILE A 194 -5.96 13.65 -20.21
CA ILE A 194 -6.38 14.50 -21.33
C ILE A 194 -6.22 13.67 -22.61
N GLU A 195 -7.31 13.05 -23.06
CA GLU A 195 -7.37 12.39 -24.36
C GLU A 195 -7.38 13.45 -25.47
N MET A 196 -6.19 13.88 -25.91
CA MET A 196 -6.08 14.71 -27.10
C MET A 196 -6.31 13.86 -28.35
N ASN A 197 -7.56 13.81 -28.81
CA ASN A 197 -7.90 13.26 -30.11
C ASN A 197 -7.52 14.29 -31.21
N ILE A 198 -6.26 14.26 -31.65
CA ILE A 198 -5.80 15.11 -32.75
C ILE A 198 -6.44 14.60 -34.05
N LYS A 199 -7.53 15.25 -34.46
CA LYS A 199 -8.14 15.03 -35.78
C LYS A 199 -7.23 15.62 -36.86
N THR A 200 -6.31 14.80 -37.38
CA THR A 200 -5.36 15.12 -38.47
C THR A 200 -6.00 15.45 -39.82
N LYS A 201 -7.33 15.37 -39.96
CA LYS A 201 -8.04 15.66 -41.23
C LYS A 201 -7.82 17.09 -41.75
N ASN A 202 -7.56 18.06 -40.88
CA ASN A 202 -7.29 19.45 -41.30
C ASN A 202 -5.81 19.71 -41.63
N THR A 203 -4.89 18.83 -41.23
CA THR A 203 -3.45 18.99 -41.49
C THR A 203 -3.10 18.75 -42.97
N PHE A 204 -3.83 17.86 -43.65
CA PHE A 204 -3.70 17.66 -45.10
C PHE A 204 -4.33 18.79 -45.92
N VAL A 205 -5.32 19.51 -45.39
CA VAL A 205 -5.91 20.67 -46.08
C VAL A 205 -4.91 21.84 -46.10
N ALA A 206 -4.12 22.04 -45.03
CA ALA A 206 -3.07 23.05 -45.00
C ALA A 206 -1.91 22.74 -45.96
N GLN A 207 -1.50 21.47 -46.10
CA GLN A 207 -0.51 21.06 -47.10
C GLN A 207 -1.00 21.30 -48.55
N ASN A 208 -2.27 21.06 -48.83
CA ASN A 208 -2.84 21.27 -50.17
C ASN A 208 -3.11 22.76 -50.50
N GLN A 209 -3.22 23.65 -49.51
CA GLN A 209 -3.36 25.08 -49.75
C GLN A 209 -2.04 25.77 -50.16
N GLN A 210 -0.89 25.17 -49.84
CA GLN A 210 0.41 25.75 -50.21
C GLN A 210 0.77 25.53 -51.69
N ILE A 211 0.13 24.57 -52.37
CA ILE A 211 0.44 24.21 -53.76
C ILE A 211 -0.31 25.12 -54.78
N ASN A 212 -1.39 25.81 -54.38
CA ASN A 212 -2.17 26.68 -55.27
C ASN A 212 -1.69 28.14 -55.31
N ALA A 213 -0.63 28.50 -54.59
CA ALA A 213 -0.12 29.89 -54.52
C ALA A 213 0.95 30.21 -55.58
N THR A 214 0.91 29.60 -56.75
CA THR A 214 1.76 30.01 -57.89
C THR A 214 1.01 29.87 -59.21
N GLN A 215 0.41 30.96 -59.70
CA GLN A 215 0.84 31.59 -60.95
C GLN A 215 0.17 32.98 -61.19
N PRO A 216 0.85 33.89 -61.89
CA PRO A 216 0.53 35.33 -61.96
C PRO A 216 -0.20 35.72 -63.25
N THR A 217 -1.06 36.75 -63.24
CA THR A 217 -1.23 37.63 -64.41
C THR A 217 -1.81 38.99 -64.04
N GLU A 218 -1.22 39.99 -64.68
CA GLU A 218 -1.40 41.43 -64.59
C GLU A 218 -2.78 41.93 -65.05
N SER A 219 -3.24 43.07 -64.51
CA SER A 219 -3.75 44.18 -65.34
C SER A 219 -3.95 45.45 -64.52
N ASN A 220 -3.07 46.41 -64.81
CA ASN A 220 -3.18 47.87 -64.72
C ASN A 220 -4.50 48.50 -64.23
N LYS A 221 -4.38 49.43 -63.27
CA LYS A 221 -4.73 50.86 -63.49
C LYS A 221 -4.14 51.77 -62.42
N ASN A 222 -3.43 52.77 -62.93
CA ASN A 222 -2.82 53.95 -62.32
C ASN A 222 -3.65 54.59 -61.20
N GLU A 223 -3.01 55.00 -60.10
CA GLU A 223 -3.16 56.34 -59.53
C GLU A 223 -1.82 56.85 -58.97
N THR A 224 -1.69 58.16 -59.10
CA THR A 224 -0.49 58.98 -59.23
C THR A 224 0.16 59.30 -57.88
N ILE A 225 1.49 59.42 -57.88
CA ILE A 225 2.28 59.97 -56.77
C ILE A 225 2.18 61.50 -56.83
N ASP A 226 1.97 62.16 -55.69
CA ASP A 226 2.61 63.47 -55.47
C ASP A 226 3.14 63.59 -54.04
N PRO A 227 4.42 63.99 -53.86
CA PRO A 227 5.02 64.28 -52.57
C PRO A 227 5.01 65.79 -52.29
N LYS A 228 4.67 66.18 -51.06
CA LYS A 228 5.27 67.32 -50.35
C LYS A 228 5.02 67.23 -48.85
#